data_AF-A0A9E5IZI6-F1
#
_entry.id   AF-A0A9E5IZI6-F1
#
_cell.length_a   1.000
_cell.length_b   1.000
_cell.length_c   1.000
_cell.angle_alpha   90.00
_cell.angle_beta   90.00
_cell.angle_gamma   90.00
#
_symmetry.space_group_name_H-M   'P 1'
#
loop_
_entity.id
_entity.type
_entity.pdbx_description
1 polymer ?
#
loop_
_entity_poly.entity_id
_entity_poly.type
_entity_poly.pdbx_seq_one_letter_code
_entity_poly.pdbx_strand_id
1 'polypeptide(L)'
;MDWRVLTETLRASPLGTSTQTLVAALLLVGFGTLVSLVPFHSWAPGGYASAPAPAAMLHAGVLKKFGLYGLLRLALPLTPFGWKEIGWLVGLMLAGNILYLGLASLQQRDFRWLLGFSSAMHMGTVFLGLIAGTVLGLGGALALMVGHGFSAALGFAVAGEVGR
;
A
#
# COMPACT_ATOMS: atom_id res chain seq x y z
N MET A 1 -3.02 15.84 19.55
CA MET A 1 -1.60 15.93 19.19
C MET A 1 -1.49 16.73 17.91
N ASP A 2 -0.87 17.92 17.96
CA ASP A 2 -0.77 18.79 16.78
C ASP A 2 0.35 18.30 15.87
N TRP A 3 -0.02 17.95 14.64
CA TRP A 3 0.90 17.47 13.61
C TRP A 3 1.98 18.49 13.26
N ARG A 4 1.64 19.78 13.27
CA ARG A 4 2.58 20.85 12.93
C ARG A 4 3.68 20.93 13.97
N VAL A 5 3.29 20.97 15.25
CA VAL A 5 4.22 21.00 16.38
C VAL A 5 5.17 19.79 16.35
N LEU A 6 4.65 18.58 16.10
CA LEU A 6 5.50 17.39 15.98
C LEU A 6 6.52 17.52 14.84
N THR A 7 6.05 17.93 13.66
CA THR A 7 6.90 18.03 12.47
C THR A 7 7.97 19.12 12.64
N GLU A 8 7.62 20.26 13.22
CA GLU A 8 8.53 21.36 13.51
C GLU A 8 9.58 20.95 14.56
N THR A 9 9.14 20.27 15.63
CA THR A 9 10.04 19.75 16.67
C THR A 9 11.06 18.77 16.08
N LEU A 10 10.61 17.84 15.24
CA LEU A 10 11.49 16.85 14.61
C LEU A 10 12.41 17.44 13.54
N ARG A 11 12.05 18.58 12.94
CA ARG A 11 12.97 19.33 12.07
C ARG A 11 14.04 20.06 12.87
N ALA A 12 13.66 20.66 14.00
CA ALA A 12 14.59 21.38 14.87
C ALA A 12 15.52 20.42 15.65
N SER A 13 15.01 19.24 16.01
CA SER A 13 15.75 18.21 16.75
C SER A 13 15.42 16.83 16.16
N PRO A 14 16.14 16.43 15.10
CA PRO A 14 15.91 15.15 14.43
C PRO A 14 16.15 13.96 15.34
N LEU A 15 15.37 12.90 15.15
CA LEU A 15 15.64 11.60 15.76
C LEU A 15 17.02 11.08 15.32
N GLY A 16 17.69 10.36 16.22
CA GLY A 16 18.91 9.61 15.86
C GLY A 16 18.66 8.68 14.68
N THR A 17 19.68 8.47 13.84
CA THR A 17 19.56 7.70 12.59
C THR A 17 19.04 6.29 12.82
N SER A 18 19.55 5.57 13.82
CA SER A 18 19.08 4.23 14.20
C SER A 18 17.61 4.23 14.62
N THR A 19 17.16 5.26 15.35
CA THR A 19 15.76 5.42 15.75
C THR A 19 14.88 5.71 14.53
N GLN A 20 15.33 6.55 13.59
CA GLN A 20 14.60 6.78 12.34
C GLN A 20 14.42 5.49 11.55
N THR A 21 15.47 4.69 11.41
CA THR A 21 15.40 3.40 10.69
C THR A 21 14.43 2.44 11.37
N LEU A 22 14.47 2.33 12.70
CA LEU A 22 13.54 1.49 13.45
C LEU A 22 12.08 1.94 13.27
N VAL A 23 11.82 3.25 13.45
CA VAL A 23 10.47 3.80 13.30
C VAL A 23 9.96 3.64 11.86
N ALA A 24 10.81 3.88 10.85
CA ALA A 24 10.47 3.66 9.45
C ALA A 24 10.10 2.20 9.17
N ALA A 25 10.87 1.25 9.71
CA ALA A 25 10.59 -0.17 9.57
C ALA A 25 9.26 -0.57 10.25
N LEU A 26 8.99 -0.06 11.46
CA LEU A 26 7.72 -0.33 12.15
C LEU A 26 6.51 0.24 11.40
N LEU A 27 6.62 1.46 10.89
CA LEU A 27 5.58 2.07 10.06
C LEU A 27 5.39 1.27 8.76
N LEU A 28 6.48 0.82 8.13
CA LEU A 28 6.42 -0.03 6.95
C LEU A 28 5.75 -1.37 7.24
N VAL A 29 6.02 -2.02 8.38
CA VAL A 29 5.35 -3.30 8.72
C VAL A 29 3.85 -3.07 8.95
N GLY A 30 3.47 -2.07 9.73
CA GLY A 30 2.06 -1.78 10.02
C GLY A 30 1.27 -1.39 8.77
N PHE A 31 1.71 -0.33 8.08
CA PHE A 31 1.02 0.14 6.88
C PHE A 31 1.24 -0.76 5.67
N GLY A 32 2.41 -1.40 5.55
CA GLY A 32 2.72 -2.41 4.54
C GLY A 32 1.78 -3.61 4.63
N THR A 33 1.43 -4.04 5.85
CA THR A 33 0.39 -5.05 6.05
C THR A 33 -0.95 -4.57 5.52
N LEU A 34 -1.40 -3.36 5.90
CA LEU A 34 -2.68 -2.80 5.44
C LEU A 34 -2.77 -2.64 3.91
N VAL A 35 -1.66 -2.33 3.23
CA VAL A 35 -1.61 -2.20 1.77
C VAL A 35 -1.24 -3.49 1.04
N SER A 36 -1.12 -4.62 1.76
CA SER A 36 -0.79 -5.93 1.19
C SER A 36 0.58 -5.97 0.48
N LEU A 37 1.59 -5.32 1.06
CA LEU A 37 2.97 -5.40 0.59
C LEU A 37 3.54 -6.80 0.93
N VAL A 38 4.27 -7.44 0.00
CA VAL A 38 4.93 -8.73 0.24
C VAL A 38 5.99 -8.57 1.33
N PRO A 39 6.04 -9.44 2.35
CA PRO A 39 5.32 -10.71 2.51
C PRO A 39 3.97 -10.63 3.25
N PHE A 40 3.53 -9.45 3.69
CA PHE A 40 2.33 -9.21 4.49
C PHE A 40 1.01 -9.18 3.68
N HIS A 41 0.96 -9.85 2.54
CA HIS A 41 -0.15 -9.74 1.58
C HIS A 41 -1.23 -10.83 1.77
N SER A 42 -0.91 -11.95 2.43
CA SER A 42 -1.71 -13.18 2.40
C SER A 42 -3.14 -13.03 2.92
N TRP A 43 -3.40 -12.06 3.78
CA TRP A 43 -4.75 -11.80 4.30
C TRP A 43 -5.70 -11.22 3.24
N ALA A 44 -5.19 -10.48 2.27
CA ALA A 44 -6.03 -9.63 1.42
C ALA A 44 -6.84 -10.41 0.36
N PRO A 45 -6.25 -11.32 -0.44
CA PRO A 45 -7.02 -12.07 -1.44
C PRO A 45 -8.15 -12.89 -0.83
N GLY A 46 -7.84 -13.67 0.22
CA GLY A 46 -8.84 -14.49 0.93
C GLY A 46 -9.85 -13.64 1.71
N GLY A 47 -9.40 -12.54 2.31
CA GLY A 47 -10.27 -11.60 3.01
C GLY A 47 -11.29 -10.94 2.08
N TYR A 48 -10.90 -10.55 0.87
CA TYR A 48 -11.85 -9.99 -0.09
C TYR A 48 -12.76 -11.04 -0.70
N ALA A 49 -12.25 -12.23 -0.99
CA ALA A 49 -13.06 -13.30 -1.58
C ALA A 49 -14.17 -13.79 -0.63
N SER A 50 -13.95 -13.70 0.67
CA SER A 50 -14.91 -14.11 1.70
C SER A 50 -15.84 -12.99 2.20
N ALA A 51 -15.47 -11.73 1.97
CA ALA A 51 -16.25 -10.59 2.46
C ALA A 51 -17.52 -10.35 1.61
N PRO A 52 -18.61 -9.83 2.23
CA PRO A 52 -19.74 -9.28 1.47
C PRO A 52 -19.28 -8.19 0.50
N ALA A 53 -19.89 -8.13 -0.69
CA ALA A 53 -19.46 -7.22 -1.75
C ALA A 53 -19.28 -5.76 -1.29
N PRO A 54 -20.22 -5.14 -0.54
CA PRO A 54 -20.03 -3.76 -0.08
C PRO A 54 -18.80 -3.57 0.83
N ALA A 55 -18.48 -4.57 1.65
CA ALA A 55 -17.31 -4.54 2.52
C ALA A 55 -16.01 -4.69 1.71
N ALA A 56 -15.97 -5.60 0.74
CA ALA A 56 -14.83 -5.74 -0.17
C ALA A 56 -14.60 -4.46 -1.00
N MET A 57 -15.68 -3.84 -1.50
CA MET A 57 -15.65 -2.57 -2.23
C MET A 57 -15.05 -1.45 -1.39
N LEU A 58 -15.57 -1.24 -0.17
CA LEU A 58 -15.07 -0.20 0.73
C LEU A 58 -13.60 -0.45 1.08
N HIS A 59 -13.23 -1.69 1.39
CA HIS A 59 -11.90 -2.00 1.84
C HIS A 59 -10.86 -1.87 0.71
N ALA A 60 -11.09 -2.54 -0.42
CA ALA A 60 -10.17 -2.48 -1.57
C ALA A 60 -10.18 -1.09 -2.22
N GLY A 61 -11.35 -0.44 -2.29
CA GLY A 61 -11.55 0.88 -2.88
C GLY A 61 -10.95 2.02 -2.06
N VAL A 62 -11.12 2.01 -0.74
CA VAL A 62 -10.76 3.14 0.13
C VAL A 62 -9.73 2.76 1.20
N LEU A 63 -9.98 1.73 2.01
CA LEU A 63 -9.17 1.51 3.23
C LEU A 63 -7.69 1.26 2.94
N LYS A 64 -7.38 0.52 1.87
CA LYS A 64 -5.99 0.34 1.42
C LYS A 64 -5.24 1.66 1.20
N LYS A 65 -5.93 2.72 0.76
CA LYS A 65 -5.30 4.02 0.45
C LYS A 65 -4.93 4.77 1.72
N PHE A 66 -5.61 4.54 2.85
CA PHE A 66 -5.20 5.10 4.13
C PHE A 66 -3.83 4.60 4.57
N GLY A 67 -3.48 3.34 4.26
CA GLY A 67 -2.16 2.81 4.58
C GLY A 67 -1.05 3.55 3.85
N LEU A 68 -1.25 3.81 2.57
CA LEU A 68 -0.27 4.51 1.77
C LEU A 68 -0.20 6.01 2.07
N TYR A 69 -1.35 6.64 2.34
CA TYR A 69 -1.40 7.99 2.87
C TYR A 69 -0.66 8.09 4.20
N GLY A 70 -0.80 7.09 5.08
CA GLY A 70 -0.06 6.98 6.33
C GLY A 70 1.46 6.95 6.11
N LEU A 71 1.95 6.17 5.15
CA LEU A 71 3.39 6.16 4.79
C LEU A 71 3.87 7.49 4.23
N LEU A 72 3.10 8.09 3.31
CA LEU A 72 3.40 9.41 2.74
C LEU A 72 3.44 10.51 3.80
N ARG A 73 2.52 10.44 4.79
CA ARG A 73 2.36 11.48 5.79
C ARG A 73 3.21 11.28 7.04
N LEU A 74 3.56 10.04 7.39
CA LEU A 74 4.29 9.72 8.60
C LEU A 74 5.73 9.30 8.30
N ALA A 75 5.93 8.25 7.51
CA ALA A 75 7.26 7.66 7.32
C ALA A 75 8.23 8.60 6.60
N LEU A 76 7.81 9.17 5.47
CA LEU A 76 8.65 10.08 4.68
C LEU A 76 9.08 11.36 5.44
N PRO A 77 8.18 12.12 6.08
CA PRO A 77 8.58 13.37 6.74
C PRO A 77 9.18 13.17 8.14
N LEU A 78 8.79 12.15 8.90
CA LEU A 78 9.29 11.94 10.27
C LEU A 78 10.61 11.16 10.30
N THR A 79 10.84 10.30 9.30
CA THR A 79 12.01 9.41 9.25
C THR A 79 12.68 9.43 7.87
N PRO A 80 13.08 10.59 7.33
CA PRO A 80 13.60 10.70 5.98
C PRO A 80 14.89 9.88 5.77
N PHE A 81 15.76 9.83 6.77
CA PHE A 81 16.97 8.99 6.72
C PHE A 81 16.59 7.50 6.76
N GLY A 82 15.75 7.11 7.72
CA GLY A 82 15.33 5.72 7.89
C GLY A 82 14.61 5.17 6.66
N TRP A 83 13.75 5.97 6.02
CA TRP A 83 13.05 5.60 4.79
C TRP A 83 14.02 5.35 3.62
N LYS A 84 15.03 6.20 3.47
CA LYS A 84 16.09 6.02 2.47
C LYS A 84 16.90 4.75 2.75
N GLU A 85 17.25 4.51 4.01
CA GLU A 85 18.05 3.36 4.46
C GLU A 85 17.34 2.03 4.15
N ILE A 86 16.04 1.93 4.40
CA ILE A 86 15.25 0.72 4.11
C ILE A 86 14.75 0.66 2.65
N GLY A 87 15.06 1.66 1.81
CA GLY A 87 14.51 1.78 0.46
C GLY A 87 14.82 0.57 -0.44
N TRP A 88 16.00 -0.04 -0.29
CA TRP A 88 16.36 -1.26 -1.02
C TRP A 88 15.45 -2.45 -0.65
N LEU A 89 15.07 -2.57 0.63
CA LEU A 89 14.17 -3.60 1.11
C LEU A 89 12.76 -3.39 0.56
N VAL A 90 12.28 -2.14 0.59
CA VAL A 90 10.99 -1.78 -0.04
C VAL A 90 11.02 -2.10 -1.55
N GLY A 91 12.16 -1.87 -2.22
CA GLY A 91 12.41 -2.24 -3.61
C GLY A 91 12.28 -3.75 -3.86
N LEU A 92 12.78 -4.59 -2.96
CA LEU A 92 12.60 -6.04 -3.05
C LEU A 92 11.14 -6.45 -2.83
N MET A 93 10.49 -5.86 -1.83
CA MET A 93 9.10 -6.15 -1.47
C MET A 93 8.13 -5.78 -2.60
N LEU A 94 8.27 -4.58 -3.20
CA LEU A 94 7.42 -4.16 -4.32
C LEU A 94 7.64 -5.02 -5.56
N ALA A 95 8.88 -5.51 -5.79
CA ALA A 95 9.15 -6.42 -6.90
C ALA A 95 8.38 -7.74 -6.69
N GLY A 96 8.31 -8.22 -5.45
CA GLY A 96 7.41 -9.31 -5.05
C GLY A 96 5.94 -9.00 -5.36
N ASN A 97 5.45 -7.81 -5.01
CA ASN A 97 4.07 -7.42 -5.36
C ASN A 97 3.83 -7.46 -6.87
N ILE A 98 4.70 -6.83 -7.66
CA ILE A 98 4.48 -6.70 -9.10
C ILE A 98 4.62 -8.07 -9.80
N LEU A 99 5.69 -8.80 -9.50
CA LEU A 99 6.01 -10.05 -10.20
C LEU A 99 5.23 -11.24 -9.62
N TYR A 100 5.40 -11.51 -8.32
CA TYR A 100 4.80 -12.71 -7.71
C TYR A 100 3.28 -12.57 -7.60
N LEU A 101 2.74 -11.46 -7.09
CA LEU A 101 1.28 -11.30 -7.00
C LEU A 101 0.64 -11.07 -8.38
N GLY A 102 1.38 -10.48 -9.32
CA GLY A 102 0.95 -10.40 -10.71
C GLY A 102 0.76 -11.78 -11.34
N LEU A 103 1.78 -12.65 -11.25
CA LEU A 103 1.67 -14.04 -11.73
C LEU A 103 0.59 -14.83 -10.98
N ALA A 104 0.51 -14.67 -9.66
CA ALA A 104 -0.54 -15.31 -8.87
C ALA A 104 -1.94 -14.86 -9.30
N SER A 105 -2.13 -13.58 -9.66
CA SER A 105 -3.42 -13.06 -10.14
C SER A 105 -3.86 -13.71 -11.45
N LEU A 106 -2.93 -13.99 -12.36
CA LEU A 106 -3.21 -14.65 -13.65
C LEU A 106 -3.63 -16.12 -13.48
N GLN A 107 -3.22 -16.77 -12.39
CA GLN A 107 -3.57 -18.16 -12.11
C GLN A 107 -4.96 -18.31 -11.49
N GLN A 108 -5.57 -17.23 -10.99
CA GLN A 108 -6.85 -17.31 -10.27
C GLN A 108 -7.99 -17.65 -11.22
N ARG A 109 -8.81 -18.64 -10.81
CA ARG A 109 -10.03 -19.04 -11.53
C ARG A 109 -11.30 -18.42 -10.94
N ASP A 110 -11.27 -18.02 -9.67
CA ASP A 110 -12.36 -17.25 -9.04
C ASP A 110 -12.10 -15.75 -9.23
N PHE A 111 -13.12 -15.04 -9.70
CA PHE A 111 -13.00 -13.63 -10.04
C PHE A 111 -12.72 -12.72 -8.83
N ARG A 112 -13.25 -13.03 -7.64
CA ARG A 112 -12.98 -12.25 -6.41
C ARG A 112 -11.54 -12.45 -5.95
N TRP A 113 -11.01 -13.66 -6.07
CA TRP A 113 -9.60 -13.94 -5.83
C TRP A 113 -8.68 -13.21 -6.82
N LEU A 114 -9.04 -13.22 -8.11
CA LEU A 114 -8.33 -12.47 -9.15
C LEU A 114 -8.26 -10.98 -8.79
N LEU A 115 -9.39 -10.37 -8.44
CA LEU A 115 -9.46 -8.97 -8.02
C LEU A 115 -8.59 -8.69 -6.78
N GLY A 116 -8.57 -9.61 -5.81
CA GLY A 116 -7.78 -9.46 -4.59
C GLY A 116 -6.28 -9.49 -4.84
N PHE A 117 -5.79 -10.46 -5.63
CA PHE A 117 -4.38 -10.53 -6.03
C PHE A 117 -3.97 -9.36 -6.93
N SER A 118 -4.80 -8.99 -7.91
CA SER A 118 -4.56 -7.83 -8.78
C SER A 118 -4.48 -6.52 -7.98
N SER A 119 -5.35 -6.34 -6.97
CA SER A 119 -5.29 -5.19 -6.08
C SER A 119 -3.97 -5.12 -5.30
N ALA A 120 -3.49 -6.25 -4.78
CA ALA A 120 -2.21 -6.30 -4.08
C ALA A 120 -1.02 -6.06 -5.03
N MET A 121 -1.06 -6.56 -6.26
CA MET A 121 -0.06 -6.28 -7.30
C MET A 121 0.03 -4.78 -7.59
N HIS A 122 -1.10 -4.09 -7.83
CA HIS A 122 -1.12 -2.66 -8.10
C HIS A 122 -0.48 -1.83 -6.98
N MET A 123 -0.63 -2.23 -5.72
CA MET A 123 0.04 -1.54 -4.61
C MET A 123 1.57 -1.54 -4.76
N GLY A 124 2.17 -2.62 -5.30
CA GLY A 124 3.60 -2.65 -5.64
C GLY A 124 4.00 -1.53 -6.61
N THR A 125 3.19 -1.28 -7.64
CA THR A 125 3.41 -0.16 -8.58
C THR A 125 3.27 1.20 -7.89
N VAL A 126 2.38 1.33 -6.91
CA VAL A 126 2.28 2.57 -6.15
C VAL A 126 3.52 2.78 -5.27
N PHE A 127 4.03 1.73 -4.62
CA PHE A 127 5.29 1.80 -3.88
C PHE A 127 6.48 2.17 -4.78
N LEU A 128 6.51 1.69 -6.03
CA LEU A 128 7.54 2.10 -6.99
C LEU A 128 7.57 3.63 -7.16
N GLY A 129 6.41 4.28 -7.27
CA GLY A 129 6.30 5.74 -7.30
C GLY A 129 6.74 6.43 -6.01
N LEU A 130 6.46 5.84 -4.84
CA LEU A 130 6.90 6.36 -3.55
C LEU A 130 8.43 6.36 -3.41
N ILE A 131 9.10 5.27 -3.81
CA ILE A 131 10.55 5.12 -3.61
C ILE A 131 11.32 5.88 -4.69
N ALA A 132 10.74 6.04 -5.88
CA ALA A 132 11.27 6.94 -6.89
C ALA A 132 11.41 8.38 -6.34
N GLY A 133 10.48 8.81 -5.48
CA GLY A 133 10.56 10.09 -4.77
C GLY A 133 10.54 11.34 -5.67
N THR A 134 10.30 11.17 -6.97
CA THR A 134 10.20 12.27 -7.93
C THR A 134 8.77 12.79 -8.00
N VAL A 135 8.60 14.04 -8.45
CA VAL A 135 7.28 14.65 -8.66
C VAL A 135 6.42 13.79 -9.59
N LEU A 136 7.01 13.25 -10.66
CA LEU A 136 6.32 12.34 -11.59
C LEU A 136 5.97 11.00 -10.94
N GLY A 137 6.90 10.40 -10.18
CA GLY A 137 6.66 9.14 -9.49
C GLY A 137 5.53 9.23 -8.46
N LEU A 138 5.55 10.28 -7.64
CA LEU A 138 4.49 10.54 -6.66
C LEU A 138 3.15 10.90 -7.33
N GLY A 139 3.18 11.68 -8.42
CA GLY A 139 1.98 11.98 -9.21
C GLY A 139 1.35 10.73 -9.82
N GLY A 140 2.17 9.84 -10.39
CA GLY A 140 1.72 8.55 -10.92
C GLY A 140 1.16 7.63 -9.84
N ALA A 141 1.81 7.57 -8.67
CA ALA A 141 1.33 6.83 -7.51
C ALA A 141 -0.06 7.32 -7.06
N LEU A 142 -0.27 8.63 -6.99
CA LEU A 142 -1.55 9.23 -6.64
C LEU A 142 -2.64 8.92 -7.67
N ALA A 143 -2.34 9.11 -8.95
CA ALA A 143 -3.26 8.80 -10.03
C ALA A 143 -3.68 7.32 -10.01
N LEU A 144 -2.72 6.42 -9.80
CA LEU A 144 -2.97 4.99 -9.69
C LEU A 144 -3.81 4.64 -8.44
N MET A 145 -3.57 5.27 -7.29
CA MET A 145 -4.40 5.05 -6.09
C MET A 145 -5.87 5.38 -6.35
N VAL A 146 -6.14 6.51 -7.01
CA VAL A 146 -7.50 6.95 -7.34
C VAL A 146 -8.12 6.02 -8.37
N GLY A 147 -7.43 5.77 -9.49
CA GLY A 147 -7.91 4.88 -10.55
C GLY A 147 -8.17 3.47 -10.05
N HIS A 148 -7.25 2.91 -9.26
CA HIS A 148 -7.42 1.62 -8.61
C HIS A 148 -8.58 1.62 -7.60
N GLY A 149 -8.82 2.73 -6.89
CA GLY A 149 -9.98 2.89 -6.01
C GLY A 149 -11.30 2.66 -6.72
N PHE A 150 -11.49 3.35 -7.83
CA PHE A 150 -12.69 3.19 -8.65
C PHE A 150 -12.77 1.80 -9.28
N SER A 151 -11.69 1.32 -9.91
CA SER A 151 -11.72 0.02 -10.61
C SER A 151 -11.90 -1.17 -9.66
N ALA A 152 -11.29 -1.15 -8.47
CA ALA A 152 -11.47 -2.21 -7.49
C ALA A 152 -12.88 -2.23 -6.90
N ALA A 153 -13.44 -1.06 -6.55
CA ALA A 153 -14.80 -0.97 -6.04
C ALA A 153 -15.82 -1.46 -7.08
N LEU A 154 -15.69 -1.03 -8.34
CA LEU A 154 -16.57 -1.51 -9.42
C LEU A 154 -16.38 -3.02 -9.68
N GLY A 155 -15.13 -3.50 -9.67
CA GLY A 155 -14.83 -4.93 -9.86
C GLY A 155 -15.50 -5.80 -8.80
N PHE A 156 -15.40 -5.42 -7.51
CA PHE A 156 -16.05 -6.17 -6.43
C PHE A 156 -17.57 -6.03 -6.44
N ALA A 157 -18.12 -4.91 -6.92
CA ALA A 157 -19.57 -4.77 -7.13
C ALA A 157 -20.07 -5.78 -8.17
N VAL A 158 -19.41 -5.84 -9.33
CA VAL A 158 -19.75 -6.81 -10.40
C VAL A 158 -19.59 -8.24 -9.92
N ALA A 159 -18.50 -8.55 -9.22
CA ALA A 159 -18.28 -9.88 -8.65
C ALA A 159 -19.39 -10.27 -7.66
N GLY A 160 -19.92 -9.30 -6.91
CA GLY A 160 -21.05 -9.47 -6.02
C GLY A 160 -22.36 -9.79 -6.74
N GLU A 161 -22.65 -9.12 -7.85
CA GLU A 161 -23.88 -9.36 -8.63
C GLU A 161 -23.81 -10.66 -9.45
N VAL A 162 -22.64 -11.02 -9.98
CA VAL A 162 -22.46 -12.28 -10.74
C VAL A 162 -22.46 -13.51 -9.83
N GLY A 163 -22.04 -13.35 -8.57
CA GLY A 163 -22.00 -14.42 -7.58
C GLY A 163 -23.30 -14.66 -6.81
N ARG A 164 -24.36 -13.90 -7.11
CA ARG A 164 -25.73 -14.10 -6.59
C ARG A 164 -26.46 -15.16 -7.39
#